data_AF-A0A2U3LSA5-F1
#
_entry.id   AF-A0A2U3LSA5-F1
#
_cell.length_a   1.000
_cell.length_b   1.000
_cell.length_c   1.000
_cell.angle_alpha   90.00
_cell.angle_beta   90.00
_cell.angle_gamma   90.00
#
_symmetry.space_group_name_H-M   'P 1'
#
loop_
_entity.id
_entity.type
_entity.pdbx_description
1 polymer ?
#
loop_
_entity_poly.entity_id
_entity_poly.type
_entity_poly.pdbx_seq_one_letter_code
_entity_poly.pdbx_strand_id
1 'polypeptide(L)'
;MDRKRIPTDVETAVLTKSARRCTLCFLLSRDLKEKHGQIAHLDQDPSNCAEDNLAFMCLEHHSLYDSRTSQHKNYTISEVKAARADLHRAIALGKHTAADERSDVITEWEVRYPGGLVDVSMVRRGQPASLVRFAIGEDFTFINSSPHQVSLSVILLIVYGCTQLAVDPYNMPLPEWARLLTAFGIRQKPQLLFPLNLPGRSAVEGHILFPIRRDGQGRGIGGDAPEKRQCLFEFEELLTKRRCAVVASVVSAPDRDNHQCYVQTDFALPGPNQEPFSIE
;
A
#
# COMPACT_ATOMS: atom_id res chain seq x y z
N MET A 1 22.18 -37.07 -11.86
CA MET A 1 22.37 -37.34 -10.43
C MET A 1 21.00 -37.57 -9.82
N ASP A 2 20.76 -38.76 -9.28
CA ASP A 2 19.50 -39.04 -8.57
C ASP A 2 19.39 -38.10 -7.38
N ARG A 3 18.39 -37.22 -7.39
CA ARG A 3 18.02 -36.46 -6.21
C ARG A 3 17.60 -37.48 -5.14
N LYS A 4 18.40 -37.63 -4.09
CA LYS A 4 17.96 -38.34 -2.89
C LYS A 4 16.70 -37.63 -2.40
N ARG A 5 15.64 -38.40 -2.20
CA ARG A 5 14.40 -37.86 -1.65
C ARG A 5 14.64 -37.51 -0.19
N ILE A 6 14.10 -36.37 0.24
CA ILE A 6 14.04 -36.03 1.66
C ILE A 6 13.24 -37.14 2.35
N PRO A 7 13.73 -37.70 3.47
CA PRO A 7 12.95 -38.65 4.27
C PRO A 7 11.58 -38.06 4.63
N THR A 8 10.53 -38.86 4.50
CA THR A 8 9.15 -38.39 4.62
C THR A 8 8.84 -37.76 5.97
N ASP A 9 9.45 -38.25 7.05
CA ASP A 9 9.33 -37.70 8.40
C ASP A 9 9.95 -36.29 8.50
N VAL A 10 11.13 -36.08 7.91
CA VAL A 10 11.80 -34.78 7.88
C VAL A 10 11.03 -33.79 7.00
N GLU A 11 10.58 -34.23 5.82
CA GLU A 11 9.75 -33.41 4.93
C GLU A 11 8.46 -32.96 5.65
N THR A 12 7.78 -33.89 6.31
CA THR A 12 6.58 -33.61 7.09
C THR A 12 6.85 -32.62 8.21
N ALA A 13 7.97 -32.76 8.93
CA ALA A 13 8.36 -31.84 9.99
C ALA A 13 8.57 -30.41 9.47
N VAL A 14 9.31 -30.23 8.38
CA VAL A 14 9.57 -28.92 7.76
C VAL A 14 8.26 -28.28 7.29
N LEU A 15 7.41 -29.04 6.59
CA LEU A 15 6.12 -28.53 6.08
C LEU A 15 5.16 -28.15 7.20
N THR A 16 5.14 -28.92 8.30
CA THR A 16 4.25 -28.67 9.44
C THR A 16 4.75 -27.50 10.29
N LYS A 17 6.04 -27.42 10.60
CA LYS A 17 6.64 -26.34 11.40
C LYS A 17 6.59 -24.98 10.71
N SER A 18 6.68 -24.96 9.39
CA SER A 18 6.47 -23.75 8.58
C SER A 18 5.01 -23.49 8.24
N ALA A 19 4.16 -24.50 8.40
CA ALA A 19 2.78 -24.54 7.91
C ALA A 19 2.67 -24.07 6.44
N ARG A 20 3.64 -24.40 5.58
CA ARG A 20 3.74 -23.93 4.18
C ARG A 20 3.78 -22.39 4.01
N ARG A 21 4.37 -21.68 4.97
CA ARG A 21 4.69 -20.24 4.85
C ARG A 21 6.13 -20.06 4.44
N CYS A 22 6.36 -19.14 3.50
CA CYS A 22 7.70 -18.88 3.00
C CYS A 22 8.56 -18.16 4.05
N THR A 23 9.72 -18.74 4.34
CA THR A 23 10.70 -18.19 5.30
C THR A 23 11.12 -16.75 4.94
N LEU A 24 11.39 -16.48 3.65
CA LEU A 24 11.85 -15.17 3.20
C LEU A 24 10.70 -14.14 3.08
N CYS A 25 9.50 -14.55 2.67
CA CYS A 25 8.33 -13.65 2.73
C CYS A 25 8.09 -13.18 4.18
N PHE A 26 8.21 -14.09 5.15
CA PHE A 26 8.07 -13.72 6.55
C PHE A 26 9.18 -12.78 7.04
N LEU A 27 10.42 -12.97 6.60
CA LEU A 27 11.53 -12.07 6.92
C LEU A 27 11.30 -10.65 6.39
N LEU A 28 10.93 -10.53 5.12
CA LEU A 28 10.88 -9.25 4.41
C LEU A 28 9.61 -8.44 4.72
N SER A 29 8.47 -9.10 4.87
CA SER A 29 7.16 -8.42 4.96
C SER A 29 6.24 -8.98 6.03
N ARG A 30 6.73 -9.89 6.89
CA ARG A 30 5.91 -10.61 7.90
C ARG A 30 4.70 -11.34 7.30
N ASP A 31 4.79 -11.70 6.03
CA ASP A 31 3.73 -12.38 5.31
C ASP A 31 3.59 -13.84 5.79
N LEU A 32 2.47 -14.12 6.45
CA LEU A 32 2.09 -15.42 6.98
C LEU A 32 1.06 -16.15 6.10
N LYS A 33 0.82 -15.69 4.87
CA LYS A 33 -0.05 -16.39 3.92
C LYS A 33 0.59 -17.70 3.48
N GLU A 34 -0.23 -18.73 3.32
CA GLU A 34 0.20 -19.98 2.69
C GLU A 34 0.73 -19.70 1.28
N LYS A 35 1.80 -20.40 0.91
CA LYS A 35 2.46 -20.24 -0.39
C LYS A 35 2.55 -21.55 -1.13
N HIS A 36 2.44 -21.46 -2.45
CA HIS A 36 2.94 -22.50 -3.35
C HIS A 36 4.46 -22.42 -3.37
N GLY A 37 5.13 -23.51 -2.99
CA GLY A 37 6.55 -23.49 -2.68
C GLY A 37 7.19 -24.86 -2.61
N GLN A 38 8.50 -24.86 -2.32
CA GLN A 38 9.35 -26.04 -2.24
C GLN A 38 10.30 -25.93 -1.04
N ILE A 39 10.87 -27.06 -0.63
CA ILE A 39 11.91 -27.11 0.40
C ILE A 39 13.27 -26.90 -0.26
N ALA A 40 13.96 -25.84 0.14
CA ALA A 40 15.33 -25.55 -0.26
C ALA A 40 16.33 -26.19 0.70
N HIS A 41 17.43 -26.71 0.16
CA HIS A 41 18.62 -27.12 0.91
C HIS A 41 19.54 -25.90 1.04
N LEU A 42 19.77 -25.43 2.27
CA LEU A 42 20.46 -24.16 2.50
C LEU A 42 21.94 -24.19 2.07
N ASP A 43 22.57 -25.35 2.16
CA ASP A 43 23.94 -25.58 1.69
C ASP A 43 24.05 -25.95 0.20
N GLN A 44 22.94 -25.98 -0.54
CA GLN A 44 22.86 -26.43 -1.93
C GLN A 44 23.25 -27.91 -2.14
N ASP A 45 23.36 -28.72 -1.08
CA ASP A 45 23.63 -30.15 -1.16
C ASP A 45 22.34 -30.98 -0.97
N PRO A 46 21.80 -31.59 -2.04
CA PRO A 46 20.57 -32.40 -1.95
C PRO A 46 20.74 -33.70 -1.15
N SER A 47 21.95 -34.05 -0.72
CA SER A 47 22.20 -35.20 0.14
C SER A 47 22.10 -34.86 1.63
N ASN A 48 22.17 -33.58 2.00
CA ASN A 48 22.09 -33.11 3.38
C ASN A 48 20.63 -32.83 3.78
N CYS A 49 19.93 -33.91 4.12
CA CYS A 49 18.53 -33.86 4.58
C CYS A 49 18.38 -33.52 6.08
N ALA A 50 19.39 -32.93 6.73
CA ALA A 50 19.23 -32.50 8.13
C ALA A 50 18.13 -31.42 8.22
N GLU A 51 17.19 -31.55 9.17
CA GLU A 51 16.08 -30.58 9.29
C GLU A 51 16.58 -29.12 9.41
N ASP A 52 17.68 -28.90 10.13
CA ASP A 52 18.31 -27.59 10.27
C ASP A 52 18.90 -27.02 8.95
N ASN A 53 19.14 -27.88 7.95
CA ASN A 53 19.58 -27.48 6.60
C ASN A 53 18.41 -27.23 5.63
N LEU A 54 17.15 -27.39 6.06
CA LEU A 54 15.99 -27.30 5.18
C LEU A 54 15.10 -26.10 5.53
N ALA A 55 14.60 -25.40 4.51
CA ALA A 55 13.63 -24.33 4.70
C ALA A 55 12.56 -24.34 3.60
N PHE A 56 11.30 -24.16 3.99
CA PHE A 56 10.23 -23.95 3.01
C PHE A 56 10.25 -22.51 2.47
N MET A 57 10.18 -22.37 1.16
CA MET A 57 10.14 -21.10 0.44
C MET A 57 9.10 -21.13 -0.68
N CYS A 58 8.47 -19.99 -0.98
CA CYS A 58 7.66 -19.86 -2.20
C CYS A 58 8.55 -20.01 -3.44
N LEU A 59 7.97 -20.37 -4.59
CA LEU A 59 8.74 -20.59 -5.83
C LEU A 59 9.64 -19.41 -6.24
N GLU A 60 9.17 -18.18 -6.02
CA GLU A 60 9.93 -16.95 -6.28
C GLU A 60 11.19 -16.87 -5.41
N HIS A 61 11.03 -16.97 -4.09
CA HIS A 61 12.14 -16.92 -3.15
C HIS A 61 13.06 -18.14 -3.24
N HIS A 62 12.52 -19.31 -3.58
CA HIS A 62 13.32 -20.51 -3.85
C HIS A 62 14.24 -20.29 -5.05
N SER A 63 13.70 -19.74 -6.15
CA SER A 63 14.49 -19.45 -7.35
C SER A 63 15.56 -18.39 -7.10
N LEU A 64 15.22 -17.36 -6.31
CA LEU A 64 16.17 -16.32 -5.90
C LEU A 64 17.29 -16.89 -5.04
N TYR A 65 16.94 -17.72 -4.05
CA TYR A 65 17.91 -18.33 -3.15
C TYR A 65 18.89 -19.26 -3.88
N ASP A 66 18.40 -20.06 -4.82
CA ASP A 66 19.25 -20.96 -5.63
C ASP A 66 20.10 -20.21 -6.67
N SER A 67 19.81 -18.94 -6.93
CA SER A 67 20.53 -18.16 -7.94
C SER A 67 21.95 -17.79 -7.48
N ARG A 68 22.90 -17.83 -8.42
CA ARG A 68 24.27 -17.34 -8.24
C ARG A 68 24.44 -16.06 -9.03
N THR A 69 23.85 -14.96 -8.57
CA THR A 69 24.03 -13.65 -9.22
C THR A 69 25.18 -12.89 -8.55
N SER A 70 25.94 -12.12 -9.35
CA SER A 70 26.95 -11.18 -8.85
C SER A 70 26.44 -9.76 -8.71
N GLN A 71 25.18 -9.51 -9.11
CA GLN A 71 24.59 -8.17 -9.15
C GLN A 71 24.03 -7.73 -7.79
N HIS A 72 23.57 -8.68 -6.99
CA HIS A 72 23.08 -8.43 -5.63
C HIS A 72 23.60 -9.50 -4.67
N LYS A 73 23.70 -9.15 -3.39
CA LYS A 73 24.01 -10.12 -2.35
C LYS A 73 22.83 -11.05 -2.18
N ASN A 74 23.09 -12.36 -2.28
CA ASN A 74 22.08 -13.37 -1.97
C ASN A 74 21.99 -13.57 -0.44
N TYR A 75 20.90 -14.19 0.03
CA TYR A 75 20.68 -14.47 1.44
C TYR A 75 21.67 -15.52 1.95
N THR A 76 22.25 -15.25 3.11
CA THR A 76 23.15 -16.19 3.79
C THR A 76 22.36 -17.30 4.49
N ILE A 77 22.99 -18.46 4.68
CA ILE A 77 22.41 -19.57 5.46
C ILE A 77 21.99 -19.10 6.86
N SER A 78 22.81 -18.26 7.51
CA SER A 78 22.54 -17.73 8.84
C SER A 78 21.28 -16.86 8.90
N GLU A 79 21.08 -15.98 7.91
CA GLU A 79 19.86 -15.16 7.80
C GLU A 79 18.62 -16.02 7.63
N VAL A 80 18.68 -17.02 6.74
CA VAL A 80 17.56 -17.93 6.51
C VAL A 80 17.26 -18.76 7.75
N LYS A 81 18.27 -19.26 8.47
CA LYS A 81 18.08 -20.00 9.74
C LYS A 81 17.42 -19.14 10.81
N ALA A 82 17.87 -17.89 10.98
CA ALA A 82 17.27 -16.95 11.92
C ALA A 82 15.80 -16.66 11.55
N ALA A 83 15.54 -16.32 10.29
CA ALA A 83 14.19 -16.08 9.77
C ALA A 83 13.27 -17.29 9.94
N ARG A 84 13.78 -18.50 9.68
CA ARG A 84 13.03 -19.76 9.86
C ARG A 84 12.69 -19.99 11.32
N ALA A 85 13.63 -19.76 12.24
CA ALA A 85 13.37 -19.88 13.67
C ALA A 85 12.28 -18.88 14.12
N ASP A 86 12.33 -17.64 13.64
CA ASP A 86 11.30 -16.64 13.92
C ASP A 86 9.94 -17.03 13.34
N LEU A 87 9.91 -17.54 12.11
CA LEU A 87 8.70 -18.07 11.48
C LEU A 87 8.13 -19.21 12.31
N HIS A 88 8.93 -20.22 12.66
CA HIS A 88 8.49 -21.36 13.46
C HIS A 88 7.91 -20.91 14.81
N ARG A 89 8.52 -19.92 15.48
CA ARG A 89 7.94 -19.33 16.70
C ARG A 89 6.59 -18.66 16.41
N ALA A 90 6.46 -17.90 15.33
CA ALA A 90 5.20 -17.30 14.93
C ALA A 90 4.12 -18.36 14.61
N ILE A 91 4.50 -19.46 13.94
CA ILE A 91 3.62 -20.59 13.65
C ILE A 91 3.17 -21.27 14.95
N ALA A 92 4.10 -21.59 15.84
CA ALA A 92 3.81 -22.22 17.13
C ALA A 92 2.90 -21.36 18.03
N LEU A 93 3.00 -20.04 17.91
CA LEU A 93 2.10 -19.07 18.57
C LEU A 93 0.75 -18.89 17.86
N GLY A 94 0.46 -19.64 16.78
CA GLY A 94 -0.81 -19.55 16.05
C GLY A 94 -0.99 -18.28 15.23
N LYS A 95 0.06 -17.47 15.00
CA LYS A 95 -0.05 -16.19 14.27
C LYS A 95 -0.49 -16.35 12.81
N HIS A 96 -0.38 -17.56 12.27
CA HIS A 96 -0.71 -17.92 10.90
C HIS A 96 -2.12 -18.48 10.72
N THR A 97 -2.72 -18.98 11.81
CA THR A 97 -4.15 -19.35 11.88
C THR A 97 -5.01 -18.17 12.31
N ALA A 98 -4.39 -17.11 12.83
CA ALA A 98 -5.01 -15.81 13.04
C ALA A 98 -5.38 -15.08 11.73
N ALA A 99 -5.74 -15.83 10.68
CA ALA A 99 -6.13 -15.38 9.35
C ALA A 99 -6.95 -16.52 8.68
N ASP A 100 -8.10 -16.89 9.23
CA ASP A 100 -9.38 -16.37 8.71
C ASP A 100 -9.92 -15.13 9.43
N GLU A 101 -9.14 -14.58 10.35
CA GLU A 101 -9.25 -13.16 10.61
C GLU A 101 -8.65 -12.36 9.42
N ARG A 102 -9.47 -12.16 8.39
CA ARG A 102 -9.80 -10.76 8.05
C ARG A 102 -9.94 -10.04 9.39
N SER A 103 -9.48 -8.82 9.57
CA SER A 103 -9.87 -8.07 10.76
C SER A 103 -11.39 -7.83 10.78
N ASP A 104 -12.17 -8.87 11.08
CA ASP A 104 -13.25 -8.93 12.03
C ASP A 104 -12.64 -9.18 13.44
N VAL A 105 -11.45 -8.65 13.76
CA VAL A 105 -11.54 -7.60 14.79
C VAL A 105 -12.78 -6.81 14.41
N ILE A 106 -13.85 -6.84 15.21
CA ILE A 106 -14.83 -5.78 15.15
C ILE A 106 -14.00 -4.52 15.35
N THR A 107 -13.47 -3.99 14.26
CA THR A 107 -12.85 -2.71 14.24
C THR A 107 -14.06 -1.87 14.49
N GLU A 108 -14.08 -1.26 15.66
CA GLU A 108 -15.06 -0.23 16.00
C GLU A 108 -15.30 0.68 14.80
N TRP A 109 -14.27 0.88 13.94
CA TRP A 109 -14.41 1.46 12.62
C TRP A 109 -13.59 0.76 11.52
N GLU A 110 -14.12 0.70 10.30
CA GLU A 110 -13.51 0.15 9.07
C GLU A 110 -13.43 1.23 7.98
N VAL A 111 -12.40 1.20 7.13
CA VAL A 111 -12.32 1.98 5.88
C VAL A 111 -12.32 1.05 4.69
N ARG A 112 -13.32 1.17 3.82
CA ARG A 112 -13.37 0.51 2.52
C ARG A 112 -12.99 1.50 1.44
N TYR A 113 -12.11 1.07 0.55
CA TYR A 113 -11.59 1.91 -0.53
C TYR A 113 -11.43 1.07 -1.80
N PRO A 114 -12.49 0.96 -2.62
CA PRO A 114 -12.43 0.37 -3.96
C PRO A 114 -11.97 1.36 -5.05
N GLY A 115 -11.83 2.65 -4.71
CA GLY A 115 -11.60 3.74 -5.66
C GLY A 115 -10.15 3.92 -6.08
N GLY A 116 -9.93 4.95 -6.91
CA GLY A 116 -8.63 5.41 -7.38
C GLY A 116 -8.19 6.72 -6.75
N LEU A 117 -6.97 7.16 -7.10
CA LEU A 117 -6.50 8.51 -6.88
C LEU A 117 -6.41 9.23 -8.23
N VAL A 118 -7.11 10.36 -8.35
CA VAL A 118 -7.19 11.17 -9.58
C VAL A 118 -6.55 12.53 -9.33
N ASP A 119 -5.63 12.95 -10.20
CA ASP A 119 -5.08 14.31 -10.21
C ASP A 119 -6.04 15.24 -10.93
N VAL A 120 -6.42 16.34 -10.28
CA VAL A 120 -7.30 17.36 -10.84
C VAL A 120 -6.69 18.74 -10.66
N SER A 121 -6.92 19.62 -11.62
CA SER A 121 -6.43 20.99 -11.57
C SER A 121 -7.55 21.98 -11.83
N MET A 122 -7.56 23.08 -11.08
CA MET A 122 -8.59 24.11 -11.16
C MET A 122 -7.97 25.49 -11.33
N VAL A 123 -8.64 26.35 -12.11
CA VAL A 123 -8.35 27.79 -12.18
C VAL A 123 -9.61 28.57 -11.87
N ARG A 124 -9.51 29.54 -10.97
CA ARG A 124 -10.62 30.44 -10.66
C ARG A 124 -10.69 31.58 -11.67
N ARG A 125 -11.88 31.81 -12.23
CA ARG A 125 -12.15 33.00 -13.07
C ARG A 125 -11.79 34.27 -12.28
N GLY A 126 -11.04 35.17 -12.91
CA GLY A 126 -10.53 36.41 -12.29
C GLY A 126 -9.16 36.28 -11.62
N GLN A 127 -8.59 35.08 -11.50
CA GLN A 127 -7.21 34.85 -11.02
C GLN A 127 -6.47 33.81 -11.89
N PRO A 128 -6.24 34.08 -13.19
CA PRO A 128 -5.65 33.12 -14.12
C PRO A 128 -4.22 32.66 -13.75
N ALA A 129 -3.54 33.37 -12.85
CA ALA A 129 -2.21 33.00 -12.37
C ALA A 129 -2.20 31.92 -11.26
N SER A 130 -3.34 31.63 -10.60
CA SER A 130 -3.41 30.66 -9.49
C SER A 130 -4.03 29.32 -9.91
N LEU A 131 -3.29 28.56 -10.71
CA LEU A 131 -3.59 27.12 -10.88
C LEU A 131 -3.44 26.43 -9.53
N VAL A 132 -4.53 25.89 -9.01
CA VAL A 132 -4.52 25.05 -7.80
C VAL A 132 -4.62 23.59 -8.24
N ARG A 133 -3.64 22.79 -7.84
CA ARG A 133 -3.63 21.34 -8.10
C ARG A 133 -4.14 20.60 -6.87
N PHE A 134 -4.95 19.59 -7.11
CA PHE A 134 -5.45 18.71 -6.08
C PHE A 134 -5.34 17.25 -6.52
N ALA A 135 -5.33 16.36 -5.53
CA ALA A 135 -5.57 14.95 -5.75
C ALA A 135 -6.90 14.57 -5.06
N ILE A 136 -7.76 13.84 -5.77
CA ILE A 136 -9.03 13.32 -5.24
C ILE A 136 -8.86 11.83 -5.00
N GLY A 137 -8.95 11.41 -3.74
CA GLY A 137 -9.12 10.01 -3.40
C GLY A 137 -10.59 9.62 -3.48
N GLU A 138 -10.92 8.66 -4.33
CA GLU A 138 -12.29 8.34 -4.71
C GLU A 138 -12.93 7.23 -3.86
N ASP A 139 -14.26 7.24 -3.81
CA ASP A 139 -15.10 6.14 -3.31
C ASP A 139 -14.75 5.58 -1.92
N PHE A 140 -14.35 6.42 -0.97
CA PHE A 140 -14.19 5.96 0.41
C PHE A 140 -15.56 5.62 1.04
N THR A 141 -15.58 4.56 1.84
CA THR A 141 -16.66 4.26 2.77
C THR A 141 -16.07 4.02 4.15
N PHE A 142 -16.46 4.85 5.10
CA PHE A 142 -16.12 4.73 6.51
C PHE A 142 -17.28 4.10 7.24
N ILE A 143 -17.03 3.06 8.01
CA ILE A 143 -18.05 2.32 8.77
C ILE A 143 -17.65 2.39 10.23
N ASN A 144 -18.53 2.83 11.12
CA ASN A 144 -18.36 2.74 12.56
C ASN A 144 -19.35 1.72 13.13
N SER A 145 -18.84 0.56 13.51
CA SER A 145 -19.57 -0.54 14.15
C SER A 145 -19.67 -0.39 15.68
N SER A 146 -18.91 0.53 16.29
CA SER A 146 -18.95 0.83 17.73
C SER A 146 -20.26 1.50 18.15
N PRO A 147 -20.71 1.32 19.41
CA PRO A 147 -21.75 2.18 19.97
C PRO A 147 -21.28 3.63 20.23
N HIS A 148 -19.96 3.89 20.22
CA HIS A 148 -19.39 5.20 20.51
C HIS A 148 -18.99 5.96 19.26
N GLN A 149 -18.90 7.29 19.36
CA GLN A 149 -18.40 8.12 18.26
C GLN A 149 -16.90 7.88 18.07
N VAL A 150 -16.50 7.73 16.81
CA VAL A 150 -15.09 7.66 16.39
C VAL A 150 -14.74 8.96 15.66
N SER A 151 -13.55 9.49 15.89
CA SER A 151 -13.04 10.66 15.18
C SER A 151 -11.75 10.30 14.46
N LEU A 152 -11.77 10.38 13.13
CA LEU A 152 -10.65 9.98 12.28
C LEU A 152 -9.93 11.22 11.73
N SER A 153 -8.61 11.16 11.63
CA SER A 153 -7.81 11.98 10.74
C SER A 153 -7.32 11.15 9.55
N VAL A 154 -6.88 11.82 8.50
CA VAL A 154 -6.23 11.19 7.34
C VAL A 154 -5.04 12.03 6.91
N ILE A 155 -4.00 11.37 6.41
CA ILE A 155 -2.92 11.96 5.63
C ILE A 155 -2.72 11.15 4.35
N LEU A 156 -2.41 11.83 3.26
CA LEU A 156 -1.92 11.20 2.04
C LEU A 156 -0.39 11.12 2.10
N LEU A 157 0.15 9.91 2.09
CA LEU A 157 1.58 9.63 2.02
C LEU A 157 1.97 9.27 0.59
N ILE A 158 2.93 10.00 0.06
CA ILE A 158 3.51 9.73 -1.26
C ILE A 158 4.94 9.23 -1.04
N VAL A 159 5.19 7.98 -1.41
CA VAL A 159 6.43 7.26 -1.12
C VAL A 159 7.27 7.13 -2.40
N TYR A 160 8.52 7.58 -2.29
CA TYR A 160 9.57 7.55 -3.31
C TYR A 160 10.81 6.87 -2.75
N GLY A 161 10.94 5.55 -2.93
CA GLY A 161 12.01 4.79 -2.30
C GLY A 161 11.98 4.95 -0.78
N CYS A 162 12.98 5.63 -0.23
CA CYS A 162 13.07 5.96 1.20
C CYS A 162 12.46 7.33 1.59
N THR A 163 12.06 8.15 0.62
CA THR A 163 11.47 9.47 0.87
C THR A 163 9.96 9.35 1.00
N GLN A 164 9.38 10.01 2.00
CA GLN A 164 7.93 10.09 2.20
C GLN A 164 7.51 11.56 2.28
N LEU A 165 6.50 11.93 1.48
CA LEU A 165 5.85 13.23 1.54
C LEU A 165 4.45 13.06 2.11
N ALA A 166 4.19 13.71 3.25
CA ALA A 166 2.86 13.75 3.85
C ALA A 166 2.09 14.99 3.37
N VAL A 167 0.82 14.78 3.00
CA VAL A 167 -0.09 15.81 2.52
C VAL A 167 -1.39 15.72 3.32
N ASP A 168 -1.75 16.81 4.00
CA ASP A 168 -3.00 16.92 4.75
C ASP A 168 -4.20 17.12 3.80
N PRO A 169 -5.40 16.64 4.18
CA PRO A 169 -6.61 16.89 3.40
C PRO A 169 -6.97 18.39 3.38
N TYR A 170 -7.55 18.83 2.27
CA TYR A 170 -8.14 20.15 2.13
C TYR A 170 -9.48 20.21 2.87
N ASN A 171 -9.44 20.64 4.13
CA ASN A 171 -10.59 20.62 5.05
C ASN A 171 -11.52 21.83 4.94
N MET A 172 -11.62 22.46 3.77
CA MET A 172 -12.60 23.49 3.49
C MET A 172 -13.59 22.98 2.45
N PRO A 173 -14.92 23.11 2.67
CA PRO A 173 -15.91 22.76 1.66
C PRO A 173 -15.63 23.54 0.37
N LEU A 174 -15.48 22.84 -0.74
CA LEU A 174 -15.30 23.46 -2.05
C LEU A 174 -16.67 23.79 -2.64
N PRO A 175 -17.04 25.07 -2.86
CA PRO A 175 -18.35 25.42 -3.39
C PRO A 175 -18.64 24.79 -4.76
N GLU A 176 -17.61 24.62 -5.58
CA GLU A 176 -17.70 24.06 -6.92
C GLU A 176 -17.52 22.53 -6.96
N TRP A 177 -17.57 21.86 -5.81
CA TRP A 177 -17.29 20.43 -5.67
C TRP A 177 -18.04 19.55 -6.70
N ALA A 178 -19.36 19.67 -6.79
CA ALA A 178 -20.15 18.89 -7.74
C ALA A 178 -19.77 19.17 -9.20
N ARG A 179 -19.42 20.42 -9.53
CA ARG A 179 -18.98 20.83 -10.87
C ARG A 179 -17.62 20.23 -11.20
N LEU A 180 -16.70 20.22 -10.23
CA LEU A 180 -15.40 19.59 -10.35
C LEU A 180 -15.53 18.09 -10.66
N LEU A 181 -16.32 17.36 -9.87
CA LEU A 181 -16.51 15.93 -10.10
C LEU A 181 -17.10 15.64 -11.49
N THR A 182 -18.08 16.42 -11.93
CA THR A 182 -18.67 16.29 -13.27
C THR A 182 -17.64 16.53 -14.37
N ALA A 183 -16.80 17.56 -14.24
CA ALA A 183 -15.81 17.90 -15.26
C ALA A 183 -14.78 16.79 -15.49
N PHE A 184 -14.44 16.04 -14.44
CA PHE A 184 -13.47 14.94 -14.50
C PHE A 184 -14.11 13.55 -14.61
N GLY A 185 -15.44 13.47 -14.83
CA GLY A 185 -16.15 12.19 -14.93
C GLY A 185 -16.16 11.36 -13.65
N ILE A 186 -15.91 11.99 -12.50
CA ILE A 186 -15.90 11.35 -11.18
C ILE A 186 -17.34 11.20 -10.68
N ARG A 187 -17.63 10.09 -10.00
CA ARG A 187 -18.95 9.82 -9.43
C ARG A 187 -19.35 10.92 -8.44
N GLN A 188 -20.60 11.38 -8.50
CA GLN A 188 -21.10 12.41 -7.57
C GLN A 188 -21.24 11.84 -6.14
N LYS A 189 -20.33 12.24 -5.25
CA LYS A 189 -20.35 11.94 -3.81
C LYS A 189 -19.89 13.17 -3.00
N PRO A 190 -20.23 13.30 -1.71
CA PRO A 190 -19.82 14.47 -0.92
C PRO A 190 -18.29 14.52 -0.69
N GLN A 191 -17.77 15.73 -0.51
CA GLN A 191 -16.42 15.94 0.00
C GLN A 191 -16.39 15.58 1.49
N LEU A 192 -15.50 14.69 1.88
CA LEU A 192 -15.25 14.36 3.28
C LEU A 192 -14.25 15.35 3.87
N LEU A 193 -14.59 15.85 5.05
CA LEU A 193 -13.79 16.82 5.79
C LEU A 193 -13.29 16.17 7.07
N PHE A 194 -12.07 16.53 7.47
CA PHE A 194 -11.39 15.97 8.63
C PHE A 194 -11.16 17.01 9.73
N PRO A 195 -11.24 16.62 11.02
CA PRO A 195 -11.47 15.25 11.50
C PRO A 195 -12.89 14.75 11.22
N LEU A 196 -12.98 13.52 10.69
CA LEU A 196 -14.24 12.90 10.31
C LEU A 196 -14.85 12.26 11.55
N ASN A 197 -15.93 12.85 12.05
CA ASN A 197 -16.66 12.34 13.21
C ASN A 197 -17.75 11.37 12.74
N LEU A 198 -17.60 10.10 13.10
CA LEU A 198 -18.52 9.02 12.78
C LEU A 198 -19.33 8.67 14.03
N PRO A 199 -20.65 8.96 14.07
CA PRO A 199 -21.51 8.49 15.15
C PRO A 199 -21.43 6.97 15.32
N GLY A 200 -21.75 6.47 16.51
CA GLY A 200 -21.83 5.03 16.74
C GLY A 200 -22.84 4.38 15.79
N ARG A 201 -22.53 3.18 15.29
CA ARG A 201 -23.36 2.40 14.37
C ARG A 201 -23.75 3.16 13.10
N SER A 202 -22.79 3.82 12.46
CA SER A 202 -23.02 4.63 11.26
C SER A 202 -22.08 4.27 10.12
N ALA A 203 -22.40 4.75 8.92
CA ALA A 203 -21.48 4.71 7.79
C ALA A 203 -21.58 6.02 6.99
N VAL A 204 -20.44 6.46 6.45
CA VAL A 204 -20.33 7.66 5.63
C VAL A 204 -19.52 7.31 4.39
N GLU A 205 -19.98 7.76 3.21
CA GLU A 205 -19.25 7.63 1.97
C GLU A 205 -18.92 8.99 1.37
N GLY A 206 -17.82 9.07 0.62
CA GLY A 206 -17.42 10.31 -0.03
C GLY A 206 -16.06 10.25 -0.71
N HIS A 207 -15.55 11.41 -1.09
CA HIS A 207 -14.20 11.57 -1.62
C HIS A 207 -13.40 12.51 -0.75
N ILE A 208 -12.09 12.39 -0.80
CA ILE A 208 -11.17 13.23 -0.01
C ILE A 208 -10.32 14.05 -0.97
N LEU A 209 -10.26 15.35 -0.75
CA LEU A 209 -9.50 16.29 -1.57
C LEU A 209 -8.17 16.62 -0.86
N PHE A 210 -7.04 16.52 -1.56
CA PHE A 210 -5.71 16.83 -1.04
C PHE A 210 -5.06 17.93 -1.89
N PRO A 211 -4.57 19.04 -1.33
CA PRO A 211 -3.89 20.08 -2.08
C PRO A 211 -2.46 19.65 -2.42
N ILE A 212 -2.11 19.69 -3.71
CA ILE A 212 -0.77 19.38 -4.18
C ILE A 212 -0.03 20.69 -4.44
N ARG A 213 1.04 20.97 -3.68
CA ARG A 213 1.83 22.19 -3.86
C ARG A 213 2.59 22.14 -5.19
N ARG A 214 2.58 23.26 -5.93
CA ARG A 214 3.40 23.47 -7.14
C ARG A 214 4.90 23.38 -6.85
N ASP A 215 5.31 23.84 -5.68
CA ASP A 215 6.71 24.01 -5.33
C ASP A 215 7.11 22.83 -4.45
N GLY A 216 7.90 21.92 -5.02
CA GLY A 216 8.43 20.72 -4.37
C GLY A 216 9.34 21.02 -3.17
N GLN A 217 8.80 21.58 -2.09
CA GLN A 217 9.49 21.71 -0.80
C GLN A 217 9.55 20.39 -0.02
N GLY A 218 9.26 19.25 -0.66
CA GLY A 218 9.91 18.01 -0.29
C GLY A 218 11.31 18.03 -0.87
N ARG A 219 12.35 18.36 -0.08
CA ARG A 219 13.75 18.07 -0.46
C ARG A 219 13.92 16.55 -0.54
N GLY A 220 13.51 15.96 -1.65
CA GLY A 220 13.92 14.62 -2.05
C GLY A 220 15.38 14.69 -2.48
N ILE A 221 16.29 14.24 -1.62
CA ILE A 221 17.69 14.06 -1.98
C ILE A 221 17.76 12.88 -2.94
N GLY A 222 18.11 13.17 -4.19
CA GLY A 222 18.91 12.36 -5.13
C GLY A 222 18.56 10.89 -5.35
N GLY A 223 18.29 10.53 -6.61
CA GLY A 223 18.41 9.15 -7.09
C GLY A 223 17.78 8.96 -8.47
N ASP A 224 18.60 8.85 -9.50
CA ASP A 224 18.21 8.54 -10.88
C ASP A 224 17.63 7.11 -11.00
N ALA A 225 16.31 6.96 -10.89
CA ALA A 225 15.49 5.91 -11.51
C ALA A 225 14.01 6.20 -11.25
N PRO A 226 13.07 5.86 -12.16
CA PRO A 226 11.64 5.98 -11.92
C PRO A 226 11.19 4.86 -10.97
N GLU A 227 11.55 4.96 -9.69
CA GLU A 227 11.06 4.02 -8.68
C GLU A 227 9.53 4.10 -8.61
N LYS A 228 8.89 2.94 -8.49
CA LYS A 228 7.43 2.80 -8.40
C LYS A 228 6.92 3.65 -7.24
N ARG A 229 6.22 4.73 -7.59
CA ARG A 229 5.56 5.61 -6.63
C ARG A 229 4.42 4.84 -5.97
N GLN A 230 4.39 4.84 -4.65
CA GLN A 230 3.27 4.30 -3.89
C GLN A 230 2.57 5.46 -3.19
N CYS A 231 1.27 5.57 -3.40
CA CYS A 231 0.41 6.50 -2.68
C CYS A 231 -0.37 5.70 -1.64
N LEU A 232 -0.37 6.15 -0.40
CA LEU A 232 -1.11 5.52 0.70
C LEU A 232 -1.94 6.58 1.43
N PHE A 233 -3.15 6.21 1.84
CA PHE A 233 -3.90 7.00 2.80
C PHE A 233 -3.70 6.37 4.17
N GLU A 234 -3.17 7.13 5.12
CA GLU A 234 -3.04 6.71 6.52
C GLU A 234 -4.13 7.40 7.34
N PHE A 235 -4.97 6.60 7.97
CA PHE A 235 -6.04 7.03 8.86
C PHE A 235 -5.65 6.79 10.31
N GLU A 236 -5.86 7.78 11.17
CA GLU A 236 -5.63 7.67 12.61
C GLU A 236 -6.92 8.00 13.37
N GLU A 237 -7.31 7.12 14.29
CA GLU A 237 -8.33 7.44 15.28
C GLU A 237 -7.72 8.34 16.35
N LEU A 238 -8.28 9.54 16.51
CA LEU A 238 -7.67 10.60 17.30
C LEU A 238 -7.56 10.27 18.80
N LEU A 239 -8.51 9.50 19.34
CA LEU A 239 -8.58 9.15 20.75
C LEU A 239 -7.65 7.97 21.08
N THR A 240 -7.82 6.84 20.38
CA THR A 240 -7.09 5.59 20.68
C THR A 240 -5.71 5.56 20.04
N LYS A 241 -5.42 6.46 19.10
CA LYS A 241 -4.21 6.47 18.27
C LYS A 241 -4.05 5.23 17.39
N ARG A 242 -5.13 4.48 17.20
CA ARG A 242 -5.16 3.34 16.28
C ARG A 242 -5.05 3.84 14.84
N ARG A 243 -4.30 3.13 14.01
CA ARG A 243 -4.06 3.48 12.61
C ARG A 243 -4.52 2.39 11.65
N CYS A 244 -4.90 2.80 10.45
CA CYS A 244 -5.18 1.96 9.30
C CYS A 244 -4.60 2.63 8.05
N ALA A 245 -4.05 1.85 7.12
CA ALA A 245 -3.56 2.39 5.85
C ALA A 245 -4.17 1.63 4.67
N VAL A 246 -4.55 2.35 3.63
CA VAL A 246 -5.03 1.76 2.37
C VAL A 246 -4.16 2.28 1.21
N VAL A 247 -3.81 1.38 0.30
CA VAL A 247 -2.97 1.70 -0.86
C VAL A 247 -3.85 2.29 -1.96
N ALA A 248 -3.45 3.45 -2.48
CA ALA A 248 -4.12 4.10 -3.58
C ALA A 248 -3.63 3.56 -4.92
N SER A 249 -4.56 3.11 -5.76
CA SER A 249 -4.26 2.84 -7.17
C SER A 249 -4.43 4.14 -7.94
N VAL A 250 -3.38 4.61 -8.60
CA VAL A 250 -3.47 5.81 -9.44
C VAL A 250 -4.28 5.45 -10.68
N VAL A 251 -5.49 6.00 -10.81
CA VAL A 251 -6.37 5.76 -11.97
C VAL A 251 -6.18 6.92 -12.93
N SER A 252 -5.65 6.62 -14.11
CA SER A 252 -5.54 7.58 -15.20
C SER A 252 -6.92 7.74 -15.82
N ALA A 253 -7.57 8.90 -15.66
CA ALA A 253 -8.78 9.20 -16.42
C ALA A 253 -8.39 9.42 -17.90
N PRO A 254 -8.95 8.67 -18.86
CA PRO A 254 -8.80 8.99 -20.27
C PRO A 254 -9.75 10.14 -20.62
N ASP A 255 -9.19 11.26 -21.08
CA ASP A 255 -9.97 12.37 -21.63
C ASP A 255 -10.57 11.98 -22.99
N ARG A 256 -11.83 12.36 -23.24
CA ARG A 256 -12.53 12.14 -24.51
C ARG A 256 -12.15 13.18 -25.57
N ASP A 257 -11.53 14.29 -25.20
CA ASP A 257 -11.12 15.34 -26.13
C ASP A 257 -9.59 15.44 -26.22
N ASN A 258 -9.07 14.87 -27.30
CA ASN A 258 -7.68 14.58 -27.68
C ASN A 258 -6.63 15.73 -27.61
N HIS A 259 -6.44 16.37 -26.45
CA HIS A 259 -5.30 17.24 -26.18
C HIS A 259 -4.59 16.87 -24.86
N GLN A 260 -3.58 16.00 -25.03
CA GLN A 260 -2.46 15.70 -24.12
C GLN A 260 -2.76 14.85 -22.86
N CYS A 261 -2.55 13.54 -23.01
CA CYS A 261 -2.08 12.67 -21.91
C CYS A 261 -0.80 13.25 -21.31
N TYR A 262 -0.89 13.95 -20.18
CA TYR A 262 0.27 14.16 -19.31
C TYR A 262 0.26 13.10 -18.22
N VAL A 263 1.13 12.12 -18.39
CA VAL A 263 1.74 11.45 -17.24
C VAL A 263 2.54 12.52 -16.49
N GLN A 264 1.91 13.19 -15.54
CA GLN A 264 2.59 14.14 -14.66
C GLN A 264 2.12 13.92 -13.22
N THR A 265 2.33 12.70 -12.71
CA THR A 265 2.77 12.66 -11.32
C THR A 265 4.21 13.14 -11.39
N ASP A 266 4.52 14.34 -10.92
CA ASP A 266 5.88 14.87 -10.68
C ASP A 266 5.76 15.89 -9.55
N PHE A 267 6.03 15.45 -8.32
CA PHE A 267 6.23 16.38 -7.20
C PHE A 267 7.62 17.03 -7.28
N ALA A 268 7.96 17.57 -8.45
CA ALA A 268 9.05 18.51 -8.77
C ALA A 268 8.99 18.81 -10.28
N LEU A 269 8.75 20.07 -10.67
CA LEU A 269 8.49 20.53 -12.04
C LEU A 269 9.74 20.51 -12.97
N PRO A 270 9.54 20.64 -14.29
CA PRO A 270 9.68 21.99 -14.88
C PRO A 270 8.42 22.48 -15.62
N GLY A 271 8.38 23.81 -15.82
CA GLY A 271 7.20 24.66 -16.09
C GLY A 271 6.57 24.60 -17.49
N PRO A 272 5.83 25.66 -17.87
CA PRO A 272 4.43 25.60 -18.29
C PRO A 272 4.22 25.34 -19.79
N ASN A 273 3.00 24.90 -20.15
CA ASN A 273 2.22 25.47 -21.27
C ASN A 273 0.75 24.96 -21.29
N GLN A 274 -0.20 25.88 -21.05
CA GLN A 274 -1.61 26.02 -21.52
C GLN A 274 -2.61 24.82 -21.41
N GLU A 275 -3.92 24.97 -21.21
CA GLU A 275 -4.85 26.05 -20.80
C GLU A 275 -5.86 25.42 -19.82
N PRO A 276 -6.28 26.12 -18.75
CA PRO A 276 -7.17 25.57 -17.73
C PRO A 276 -8.66 25.65 -18.05
N PHE A 277 -9.42 24.63 -17.65
CA PHE A 277 -10.88 24.57 -17.74
C PHE A 277 -11.54 25.78 -17.08
N SER A 278 -12.38 26.50 -17.84
CA SER A 278 -13.14 27.66 -17.36
C SER A 278 -14.53 27.22 -16.91
N ILE A 279 -14.82 27.37 -15.63
CA ILE A 279 -16.12 27.12 -15.04
C ILE A 279 -16.96 28.41 -15.15
N GLU A 280 -18.06 28.40 -15.91
CA GLU A 280 -18.99 29.54 -16.11
C GLU A 280 -19.77 29.96 -14.86
#